data_AF-M1B5S6-F1
#
_entry.id   AF-M1B5S6-F1
#
_cell.length_a   1.000
_cell.length_b   1.000
_cell.length_c   1.000
_cell.angle_alpha   90.00
_cell.angle_beta   90.00
_cell.angle_gamma   90.00
#
_symmetry.space_group_name_H-M   'P 1'
#
loop_
_entity.id
_entity.type
_entity.pdbx_description
1 polymer ?
#
loop_
_entity_poly.entity_id
_entity_poly.type
_entity_poly.pdbx_seq_one_letter_code
_entity_poly.pdbx_strand_id
1 'polypeptide(L)'
;MATLYNLSLIIKNPSNEDEFLLVKQNPPAKFNDPEYDSFSDSPLWDLPSSPLLPLDSPSDNQFSIQVPESCSDEVDLSKFDLNSAIHKVLEQVELDDIPVEWKFMKYVQEPEFGPGLPVKTVYIIGTLGPKNGKLKDVEFCKWMTTEGCISMLAEVKPCSDRVGSMVVVGLLNDSTKSGTWKIPPTLKCQEYPLGVKIIPMESRTAKPFRTTNLIVFLPEGNASECDDGFIAHGEALIVDPGCKSASYEQVRAST
;
A
#
# COMPACT_ATOMS: atom_id res chain seq x y z
N MET A 1 0.19 -22.27 7.71
CA MET A 1 0.28 -21.04 8.53
C MET A 1 -0.91 -20.18 8.16
N ALA A 2 -1.55 -19.49 9.09
CA ALA A 2 -2.61 -18.54 8.74
C ALA A 2 -1.99 -17.42 7.88
N THR A 3 -2.63 -17.12 6.75
CA THR A 3 -2.20 -16.07 5.84
C THR A 3 -3.38 -15.15 5.63
N LEU A 4 -3.16 -13.86 5.80
CA LEU A 4 -4.20 -12.86 5.62
C LEU A 4 -4.19 -12.41 4.17
N TYR A 5 -5.37 -12.39 3.55
CA TYR A 5 -5.56 -11.88 2.20
C TYR A 5 -6.47 -10.66 2.25
N ASN A 6 -6.15 -9.66 1.45
CA ASN A 6 -6.92 -8.43 1.32
C ASN A 6 -7.20 -8.17 -0.16
N LEU A 7 -8.36 -7.60 -0.45
CA LEU A 7 -8.72 -7.11 -1.78
C LEU A 7 -8.76 -5.58 -1.72
N SER A 8 -8.05 -4.93 -2.63
CA SER A 8 -8.11 -3.47 -2.82
C SER A 8 -8.63 -3.14 -4.21
N LEU A 9 -9.59 -2.23 -4.29
CA LEU A 9 -10.16 -1.79 -5.57
C LEU A 9 -9.63 -0.42 -5.97
N ILE A 10 -9.15 -0.34 -7.21
CA ILE A 10 -8.81 0.92 -7.88
C ILE A 10 -10.01 1.26 -8.76
N ILE A 11 -10.85 2.17 -8.27
CA ILE A 11 -12.05 2.62 -8.99
C ILE A 11 -11.68 3.88 -9.76
N LYS A 12 -11.73 3.84 -11.09
CA LYS A 12 -11.40 4.98 -11.97
C LYS A 12 -12.58 5.92 -12.17
N ASN A 13 -12.30 7.23 -12.18
CA ASN A 13 -13.33 8.24 -12.42
C ASN A 13 -13.80 8.16 -13.88
N PRO A 14 -15.12 8.02 -14.15
CA PRO A 14 -15.66 7.95 -15.51
C PRO A 14 -15.47 9.25 -16.31
N SER A 15 -15.27 10.39 -15.63
CA SER A 15 -15.12 11.70 -16.25
C SER A 15 -13.67 12.15 -16.36
N ASN A 16 -12.74 11.48 -15.65
CA ASN A 16 -11.31 11.79 -15.64
C ASN A 16 -10.49 10.51 -15.40
N GLU A 17 -9.89 9.95 -16.44
CA GLU A 17 -9.18 8.67 -16.35
C GLU A 17 -7.93 8.70 -15.45
N ASP A 18 -7.39 9.90 -15.18
CA ASP A 18 -6.25 10.12 -14.30
C ASP A 18 -6.62 10.03 -12.81
N GLU A 19 -7.92 10.14 -12.50
CA GLU A 19 -8.42 10.08 -11.14
C GLU A 19 -8.86 8.68 -10.71
N PHE A 20 -8.65 8.39 -9.44
CA PHE A 20 -9.12 7.19 -8.76
C PHE A 20 -9.76 7.55 -7.41
N LEU A 21 -10.66 6.68 -6.95
CA LEU A 21 -11.41 6.90 -5.74
C LEU A 21 -10.61 6.51 -4.49
N LEU A 22 -10.56 7.42 -3.52
CA LEU A 22 -10.04 7.18 -2.18
C LEU A 22 -11.14 7.26 -1.16
N VAL A 23 -11.01 6.47 -0.10
CA VAL A 23 -11.89 6.50 1.07
C VAL A 23 -11.13 6.96 2.30
N LYS A 24 -11.82 7.71 3.14
CA LYS A 24 -11.31 8.15 4.43
C LYS A 24 -11.28 6.97 5.39
N GLN A 25 -10.10 6.64 5.90
CA GLN A 25 -9.91 5.57 6.87
C GLN A 25 -10.34 6.01 8.26
N ASN A 26 -10.88 5.07 9.04
CA ASN A 26 -11.17 5.31 10.43
C ASN A 26 -9.87 5.50 11.22
N PRO A 27 -9.81 6.46 12.15
CA PRO A 27 -8.65 6.60 13.02
C PRO A 27 -8.46 5.34 13.86
N PRO A 28 -7.21 5.00 14.23
CA PRO A 28 -6.94 3.88 15.11
C PRO A 28 -7.67 4.04 16.45
N ALA A 29 -7.96 2.92 17.10
CA ALA A 29 -8.50 2.96 18.45
C ALA A 29 -7.48 3.60 19.41
N LYS A 30 -7.99 4.38 20.37
CA LYS A 30 -7.17 4.99 21.41
C LYS A 30 -6.43 3.93 22.22
N PHE A 31 -5.20 4.25 22.62
CA PHE A 31 -4.35 3.37 23.42
C PHE A 31 -4.74 3.36 24.90
N ASN A 32 -5.66 4.25 25.32
CA ASN A 32 -5.99 4.54 26.72
C ASN A 32 -4.78 5.01 27.51
N ASP A 33 -3.89 5.72 26.82
CA ASP A 33 -2.69 6.34 27.38
C ASP A 33 -2.77 7.83 27.09
N PRO A 34 -2.82 8.71 28.11
CA PRO A 34 -3.00 10.14 27.91
C PRO A 34 -1.91 10.82 27.06
N GLU A 35 -0.68 10.30 27.07
CA GLU A 35 0.40 10.83 26.27
C GLU A 35 0.18 10.48 24.80
N TYR A 36 -0.05 9.20 24.49
CA TYR A 36 -0.28 8.76 23.11
C TYR A 36 -1.60 9.26 22.53
N ASP A 37 -2.65 9.30 23.35
CA ASP A 37 -3.98 9.77 22.91
C ASP A 37 -4.05 11.30 22.76
N SER A 38 -2.97 12.03 23.12
CA SER A 38 -2.85 13.47 22.90
C SER A 38 -2.37 13.84 21.49
N PHE A 39 -1.80 12.89 20.73
CA PHE A 39 -1.37 13.13 19.36
C PHE A 39 -2.58 13.29 18.44
N SER A 40 -2.59 14.35 17.63
CA SER A 40 -3.64 14.60 16.65
C SER A 40 -3.48 13.67 15.45
N ASP A 41 -4.44 12.77 15.26
CA ASP A 41 -4.53 11.98 14.04
C ASP A 41 -4.92 12.87 12.85
N SER A 42 -4.14 12.75 11.78
CA SER A 42 -4.45 13.39 10.51
C SER A 42 -5.41 12.49 9.71
N PRO A 43 -6.37 13.06 8.95
CA PRO A 43 -7.23 12.25 8.09
C PRO A 43 -6.41 11.42 7.11
N LEU A 44 -6.59 10.10 7.14
CA LEU A 44 -5.91 9.17 6.25
C LEU A 44 -6.84 8.78 5.11
N TRP A 45 -6.37 8.91 3.87
CA TRP A 45 -7.10 8.55 2.66
C TRP A 45 -6.38 7.41 1.97
N ASP A 46 -7.08 6.31 1.72
CA ASP A 46 -6.48 5.13 1.10
C ASP A 46 -7.45 4.49 0.09
N LEU A 47 -6.97 3.49 -0.65
CA LEU A 47 -7.84 2.72 -1.54
C LEU A 47 -8.91 1.98 -0.72
N PRO A 48 -10.15 1.88 -1.22
CA PRO A 48 -11.17 1.09 -0.56
C PRO A 48 -10.79 -0.40 -0.64
N SER A 49 -10.96 -1.12 0.47
CA SER A 49 -10.45 -2.49 0.59
C SER A 49 -11.28 -3.35 1.53
N SER A 50 -11.21 -4.66 1.37
CA SER A 50 -11.90 -5.61 2.24
C SER A 50 -11.11 -6.92 2.39
N PRO A 51 -11.21 -7.60 3.55
CA PRO A 51 -10.60 -8.91 3.72
C PRO A 51 -11.09 -9.88 2.66
N LEU A 52 -10.14 -10.54 2.00
CA LEU A 52 -10.41 -11.54 0.98
C LEU A 52 -10.44 -12.92 1.63
N LEU A 53 -11.63 -13.44 1.87
CA LEU A 53 -11.83 -14.68 2.60
C LEU A 53 -11.67 -15.90 1.69
N PRO A 54 -10.97 -16.94 2.12
CA PRO A 54 -10.90 -18.19 1.38
C PRO A 54 -12.27 -18.87 1.38
N LEU A 55 -12.57 -19.57 0.29
CA LEU A 55 -13.77 -20.39 0.15
C LEU A 55 -13.52 -21.80 0.68
N ASP A 56 -14.48 -22.31 1.44
CA ASP A 56 -14.49 -23.73 1.86
C ASP A 56 -14.91 -24.67 0.72
N SER A 57 -15.58 -24.14 -0.31
CA SER A 57 -16.03 -24.86 -1.50
C SER A 57 -16.09 -23.91 -2.71
N PRO A 58 -15.88 -24.38 -3.94
CA PRO A 58 -15.99 -23.53 -5.13
C PRO A 58 -17.36 -22.83 -5.17
N SER A 59 -17.35 -21.51 -5.19
CA SER A 59 -18.56 -20.69 -5.36
C SER A 59 -18.66 -20.21 -6.80
N ASP A 60 -19.90 -20.04 -7.27
CA ASP A 60 -20.15 -19.32 -8.51
C ASP A 60 -19.86 -17.84 -8.28
N ASN A 61 -18.62 -17.44 -8.55
CA ASN A 61 -18.24 -16.04 -8.57
C ASN A 61 -18.91 -15.36 -9.78
N GLN A 62 -19.69 -14.31 -9.54
CA GLN A 62 -20.30 -13.49 -10.58
C GLN A 62 -19.21 -12.76 -11.37
N PHE A 63 -18.11 -12.43 -10.69
CA PHE A 63 -16.94 -11.79 -11.28
C PHE A 63 -15.92 -12.85 -11.73
N SER A 64 -15.72 -12.96 -13.04
CA SER A 64 -14.63 -13.74 -13.62
C SER A 64 -13.45 -12.83 -13.92
N ILE A 65 -12.49 -12.74 -12.99
CA ILE A 65 -11.30 -11.90 -13.12
C ILE A 65 -10.12 -12.80 -13.48
N GLN A 66 -9.58 -12.63 -14.69
CA GLN A 66 -8.45 -13.42 -15.16
C GLN A 66 -7.15 -12.90 -14.53
N VAL A 67 -6.43 -13.79 -13.84
CA VAL A 67 -5.07 -13.54 -13.37
C VAL A 67 -4.10 -13.92 -14.51
N PRO A 68 -3.14 -13.05 -14.87
CA PRO A 68 -2.10 -13.39 -15.84
C PRO A 68 -1.31 -14.64 -15.43
N GLU A 69 -0.88 -15.46 -16.40
CA GLU A 69 -0.08 -16.69 -16.14
C GLU A 69 1.20 -16.40 -15.34
N SER A 70 1.78 -15.21 -15.47
CA SER A 70 2.96 -14.80 -14.69
C SER A 70 2.72 -14.74 -13.17
N CYS A 71 1.46 -14.62 -12.75
CA CYS A 71 1.05 -14.50 -11.34
C CYS A 71 0.16 -15.67 -10.88
N SER A 72 -0.18 -16.62 -11.76
CA SER A 72 -1.11 -17.71 -11.44
C SER A 72 -0.58 -18.67 -10.38
N ASP A 73 0.74 -18.79 -10.27
CA ASP A 73 1.40 -19.61 -9.25
C ASP A 73 1.39 -18.96 -7.86
N GLU A 74 1.22 -17.64 -7.79
CA GLU A 74 1.24 -16.86 -6.55
C GLU A 74 -0.16 -16.63 -5.97
N VAL A 75 -1.14 -16.41 -6.85
CA VAL A 75 -2.52 -16.14 -6.46
C VAL A 75 -3.51 -16.83 -7.39
N ASP A 76 -4.44 -17.56 -6.79
CA ASP A 76 -5.55 -18.20 -7.47
C ASP A 76 -6.85 -17.65 -6.91
N LEU A 77 -7.44 -16.71 -7.63
CA LEU A 77 -8.66 -16.01 -7.19
C LEU A 77 -9.89 -16.91 -7.14
N SER A 78 -9.86 -18.09 -7.77
CA SER A 78 -10.97 -19.05 -7.70
C SER A 78 -11.17 -19.64 -6.29
N LYS A 79 -10.16 -19.52 -5.43
CA LYS A 79 -10.17 -20.00 -4.05
C LYS A 79 -10.76 -18.98 -3.06
N PHE A 80 -11.21 -17.82 -3.52
CA PHE A 80 -11.66 -16.74 -2.66
C PHE A 80 -13.06 -16.25 -3.01
N ASP A 81 -13.77 -15.75 -1.99
CA ASP A 81 -15.08 -15.12 -2.15
C ASP A 81 -14.92 -13.69 -2.68
N LEU A 82 -14.70 -13.58 -4.00
CA LEU A 82 -14.54 -12.31 -4.68
C LEU A 82 -15.84 -11.48 -4.64
N ASN A 83 -17.00 -12.14 -4.73
CA ASN A 83 -18.28 -11.44 -4.76
C ASN A 83 -18.50 -10.66 -3.47
N SER A 84 -18.39 -11.32 -2.32
CA SER A 84 -18.57 -10.67 -1.02
C SER A 84 -17.50 -9.61 -0.77
N ALA A 85 -16.25 -9.86 -1.19
CA ALA A 85 -15.17 -8.91 -1.03
C ALA A 85 -15.43 -7.63 -1.85
N ILE A 86 -15.79 -7.75 -3.14
CA ILE A 86 -16.09 -6.60 -4.01
C ILE A 86 -17.32 -5.85 -3.50
N HIS A 87 -18.40 -6.55 -3.12
CA HIS A 87 -19.61 -5.93 -2.61
C HIS A 87 -19.33 -5.10 -1.35
N LYS A 88 -18.55 -5.63 -0.39
CA LYS A 88 -18.12 -4.89 0.81
C LYS A 88 -17.32 -3.64 0.49
N VAL A 89 -16.52 -3.65 -0.57
CA VAL A 89 -15.76 -2.47 -0.99
C VAL A 89 -16.68 -1.44 -1.65
N LEU A 90 -17.63 -1.89 -2.48
CA LEU A 90 -18.62 -1.03 -3.11
C LEU A 90 -19.57 -0.38 -2.10
N GLU A 91 -19.93 -1.08 -1.02
CA GLU A 91 -20.67 -0.52 0.12
C GLU A 91 -19.92 0.64 0.79
N GLN A 92 -18.58 0.58 0.91
CA GLN A 92 -17.77 1.66 1.51
C GLN A 92 -17.84 2.97 0.73
N VAL A 93 -18.09 2.89 -0.58
CA VAL A 93 -18.14 4.02 -1.50
C VAL A 93 -19.57 4.36 -1.94
N GLU A 94 -20.57 3.72 -1.32
CA GLU A 94 -22.00 3.89 -1.61
C GLU A 94 -22.38 3.71 -3.09
N LEU A 95 -21.64 2.86 -3.79
CA LEU A 95 -21.87 2.49 -5.17
C LEU A 95 -22.69 1.19 -5.23
N ASP A 96 -23.97 1.28 -5.61
CA ASP A 96 -24.87 0.12 -5.69
C ASP A 96 -24.55 -0.71 -6.95
N ASP A 97 -24.39 -2.05 -6.85
CA ASP A 97 -24.27 -3.08 -7.92
C ASP A 97 -24.15 -2.58 -9.37
N ILE A 98 -23.12 -1.79 -9.63
CA ILE A 98 -22.87 -1.24 -10.96
C ILE A 98 -22.22 -2.33 -11.81
N PRO A 99 -22.66 -2.52 -13.08
CA PRO A 99 -21.91 -3.34 -14.02
C PRO A 99 -20.55 -2.70 -14.29
N VAL A 100 -19.53 -3.15 -13.57
CA VAL A 100 -18.12 -2.79 -13.75
C VAL A 100 -17.39 -4.01 -14.30
N GLU A 101 -16.62 -3.81 -15.36
CA GLU A 101 -15.64 -4.81 -15.80
C GLU A 101 -14.39 -4.70 -14.92
N TRP A 102 -14.26 -5.62 -13.98
CA TRP A 102 -13.10 -5.70 -13.08
C TRP A 102 -11.94 -6.44 -13.74
N LYS A 103 -10.74 -5.89 -13.61
CA LYS A 103 -9.50 -6.46 -14.17
C LYS A 103 -8.46 -6.62 -13.07
N PHE A 104 -7.74 -7.74 -13.08
CA PHE A 104 -6.58 -7.93 -12.22
C PHE A 104 -5.52 -6.90 -12.60
N MET A 105 -5.02 -6.17 -11.59
CA MET A 105 -3.90 -5.25 -11.79
C MET A 105 -2.61 -5.90 -11.31
N LYS A 106 -2.57 -6.26 -10.02
CA LYS A 106 -1.37 -6.84 -9.41
C LYS A 106 -1.65 -7.56 -8.11
N TYR A 107 -0.65 -8.30 -7.65
CA TYR A 107 -0.63 -8.97 -6.36
C TYR A 107 0.63 -8.54 -5.62
N VAL A 108 0.48 -8.21 -4.34
CA VAL A 108 1.60 -7.77 -3.49
C VAL A 108 1.57 -8.56 -2.19
N GLN A 109 2.70 -9.15 -1.83
CA GLN A 109 2.91 -9.74 -0.52
C GLN A 109 3.71 -8.78 0.35
N GLU A 110 3.13 -8.34 1.47
CA GLU A 110 3.87 -7.56 2.44
C GLU A 110 5.06 -8.37 3.00
N PRO A 111 6.23 -7.75 3.20
CA PRO A 111 7.30 -8.40 3.91
C PRO A 111 6.91 -8.67 5.38
N GLU A 112 7.61 -9.62 6.02
CA GLU A 112 7.36 -10.02 7.41
C GLU A 112 7.82 -8.95 8.41
N PHE A 113 7.03 -7.89 8.53
CA PHE A 113 7.25 -6.79 9.45
C PHE A 113 6.39 -6.90 10.71
N GLY A 114 7.02 -6.64 11.87
CA GLY A 114 6.30 -6.49 13.13
C GLY A 114 5.70 -7.79 13.69
N PRO A 115 4.81 -7.70 14.68
CA PRO A 115 4.26 -8.86 15.38
C PRO A 115 3.08 -9.54 14.64
N GLY A 116 2.56 -8.92 13.57
CA GLY A 116 1.41 -9.40 12.82
C GLY A 116 1.75 -10.47 11.79
N LEU A 117 0.72 -11.10 11.22
CA LEU A 117 0.89 -11.95 10.04
C LEU A 117 1.02 -11.06 8.79
N PRO A 118 1.90 -11.41 7.84
CA PRO A 118 1.97 -10.71 6.56
C PRO A 118 0.63 -10.74 5.85
N VAL A 119 0.27 -9.60 5.26
CA VAL A 119 -0.92 -9.48 4.43
C VAL A 119 -0.53 -9.63 2.96
N LYS A 120 -1.34 -10.39 2.23
CA LYS A 120 -1.25 -10.52 0.77
C LYS A 120 -2.41 -9.76 0.15
N THR A 121 -2.09 -8.72 -0.62
CA THR A 121 -3.09 -7.83 -1.18
C THR A 121 -3.22 -8.05 -2.68
N VAL A 122 -4.45 -8.32 -3.13
CA VAL A 122 -4.84 -8.36 -4.53
C VAL A 122 -5.39 -7.00 -4.91
N TYR A 123 -4.83 -6.40 -5.97
CA TYR A 123 -5.31 -5.15 -6.52
C TYR A 123 -6.09 -5.42 -7.80
N ILE A 124 -7.31 -4.89 -7.84
CA ILE A 124 -8.22 -5.03 -8.98
C ILE A 124 -8.63 -3.62 -9.40
N ILE A 125 -8.65 -3.38 -10.71
CA ILE A 125 -9.03 -2.09 -11.29
C ILE A 125 -10.37 -2.21 -12.02
N GLY A 126 -11.19 -1.17 -11.90
CA GLY A 126 -12.45 -1.07 -12.63
C GLY A 126 -12.77 0.38 -12.96
N THR A 127 -13.37 0.60 -14.12
CA THR A 127 -13.82 1.93 -14.57
C THR A 127 -15.34 2.00 -14.46
N LEU A 128 -15.85 2.99 -13.74
CA LEU A 128 -17.29 3.20 -13.67
C LEU A 128 -17.82 3.68 -15.01
N GLY A 129 -19.08 3.38 -15.31
CA GLY A 129 -19.77 3.95 -16.46
C GLY A 129 -20.16 5.42 -16.24
N PRO A 130 -20.33 6.22 -17.32
CA PRO A 130 -20.65 7.66 -17.23
C PRO A 130 -21.98 8.01 -16.53
N LYS A 131 -22.87 7.04 -16.34
CA LYS A 131 -24.14 7.21 -15.62
C LYS A 131 -24.07 6.90 -14.12
N ASN A 132 -22.94 6.36 -13.65
CA ASN A 132 -22.82 5.68 -12.37
C ASN A 132 -21.92 6.43 -11.37
N GLY A 133 -21.44 7.61 -11.75
CA GLY A 133 -20.35 8.32 -11.06
C GLY A 133 -20.78 9.51 -10.20
N LYS A 134 -21.94 9.47 -9.54
CA LYS A 134 -22.25 10.47 -8.50
C LYS A 134 -22.08 9.83 -7.12
N LEU A 135 -20.96 10.14 -6.48
CA LEU A 135 -20.80 9.90 -5.05
C LEU A 135 -21.91 10.62 -4.29
N LYS A 136 -22.62 9.86 -3.45
CA LYS A 136 -23.73 10.37 -2.64
C LYS A 136 -23.20 11.21 -1.47
N ASP A 137 -22.00 10.90 -0.97
CA ASP A 137 -21.31 11.66 0.07
C ASP A 137 -19.83 11.91 -0.26
N VAL A 138 -19.40 13.17 -0.20
CA VAL A 138 -18.02 13.61 -0.48
C VAL A 138 -17.20 13.67 0.83
N GLU A 139 -17.82 13.49 1.99
CA GLU A 139 -17.13 13.56 3.29
C GLU A 139 -16.18 12.36 3.51
N PHE A 140 -16.57 11.18 3.02
CA PHE A 140 -15.85 9.92 3.26
C PHE A 140 -15.12 9.39 2.04
N CYS A 141 -15.33 10.01 0.88
CA CYS A 141 -14.77 9.57 -0.38
C CYS A 141 -14.34 10.76 -1.24
N LYS A 142 -13.22 10.64 -1.95
CA LYS A 142 -12.74 11.69 -2.87
C LYS A 142 -12.02 11.13 -4.08
N TRP A 143 -12.14 11.82 -5.20
CA TRP A 143 -11.32 11.57 -6.38
C TRP A 143 -9.93 12.17 -6.18
N MET A 144 -8.90 11.43 -6.59
CA MET A 144 -7.51 11.84 -6.44
C MET A 144 -6.68 11.40 -7.64
N THR A 145 -5.64 12.18 -7.97
CA THR A 145 -4.65 11.82 -8.98
C THR A 145 -3.38 11.27 -8.34
N THR A 146 -2.56 10.59 -9.14
CA THR A 146 -1.23 10.10 -8.74
C THR A 146 -0.36 11.26 -8.22
N GLU A 147 -0.36 12.40 -8.92
CA GLU A 147 0.42 13.59 -8.57
C GLU A 147 -0.08 14.21 -7.26
N GLY A 148 -1.39 14.23 -7.04
CA GLY A 148 -1.99 14.69 -5.78
C GLY A 148 -1.54 13.83 -4.60
N CYS A 149 -1.52 12.51 -4.76
CA CYS A 149 -1.00 11.59 -3.75
C CYS A 149 0.50 11.79 -3.48
N ILE A 150 1.31 12.01 -4.53
CA ILE A 150 2.75 12.30 -4.39
C ILE A 150 2.96 13.61 -3.63
N SER A 151 2.18 14.66 -3.93
CA SER A 151 2.22 15.93 -3.20
C SER A 151 1.88 15.75 -1.72
N MET A 152 0.88 14.93 -1.37
CA MET A 152 0.54 14.62 0.03
C MET A 152 1.64 13.86 0.77
N LEU A 153 2.45 13.05 0.07
CA LEU A 153 3.62 12.40 0.67
C LEU A 153 4.77 13.38 0.91
N ALA A 154 4.97 14.34 0.00
CA ALA A 154 6.05 15.31 0.09
C ALA A 154 5.76 16.42 1.12
N GLU A 155 4.53 16.95 1.14
CA GLU A 155 4.15 18.11 1.95
C GLU A 155 3.46 17.72 3.27
N VAL A 156 4.22 17.10 4.17
CA VAL A 156 3.78 16.68 5.51
C VAL A 156 3.54 17.91 6.40
N LYS A 157 2.28 18.36 6.54
CA LYS A 157 1.88 19.43 7.48
C LYS A 157 1.07 18.85 8.66
N PRO A 158 1.10 19.49 9.86
CA PRO A 158 0.22 19.10 10.95
C PRO A 158 -1.25 19.20 10.53
N CYS A 159 -2.06 18.20 10.89
CA CYS A 159 -3.50 18.14 10.61
C CYS A 159 -3.89 18.14 9.11
N SER A 160 -2.95 17.92 8.19
CA SER A 160 -3.24 17.80 6.76
C SER A 160 -3.62 16.36 6.39
N ASP A 161 -4.36 16.20 5.30
CA ASP A 161 -4.64 14.89 4.71
C ASP A 161 -3.37 14.07 4.49
N ARG A 162 -3.49 12.76 4.72
CA ARG A 162 -2.45 11.74 4.50
C ARG A 162 -2.92 10.73 3.49
N VAL A 163 -1.94 10.11 2.82
CA VAL A 163 -2.20 8.99 1.91
C VAL A 163 -1.81 7.68 2.59
N GLY A 164 -2.66 6.67 2.45
CA GLY A 164 -2.44 5.35 3.01
C GLY A 164 -1.54 4.46 2.17
N SER A 165 -1.12 3.35 2.77
CA SER A 165 -0.13 2.45 2.19
C SER A 165 -0.65 1.72 0.96
N MET A 166 -1.96 1.45 0.84
CA MET A 166 -2.47 0.73 -0.32
C MET A 166 -2.37 1.57 -1.59
N VAL A 167 -2.55 2.89 -1.52
CA VAL A 167 -2.26 3.80 -2.63
C VAL A 167 -0.77 3.77 -2.99
N VAL A 168 0.12 3.91 -2.00
CA VAL A 168 1.56 3.97 -2.25
C VAL A 168 2.05 2.68 -2.90
N VAL A 169 1.77 1.56 -2.25
CA VAL A 169 2.15 0.22 -2.72
C VAL A 169 1.42 -0.11 -4.01
N GLY A 170 0.16 0.27 -4.15
CA GLY A 170 -0.75 -0.08 -5.25
C GLY A 170 -0.52 0.70 -6.54
N LEU A 171 -0.16 1.99 -6.45
CA LEU A 171 -0.18 2.91 -7.58
C LEU A 171 1.12 3.73 -7.74
N LEU A 172 1.82 4.05 -6.65
CA LEU A 172 2.94 5.01 -6.71
C LEU A 172 4.31 4.34 -6.87
N ASN A 173 4.50 3.17 -6.27
CA ASN A 173 5.78 2.45 -6.34
C ASN A 173 6.14 2.00 -7.77
N ASP A 174 5.15 1.80 -8.64
CA ASP A 174 5.36 1.37 -10.04
C ASP A 174 5.47 2.57 -11.01
N SER A 175 4.99 3.75 -10.62
CA SER A 175 4.95 4.96 -11.46
C SER A 175 6.21 5.82 -11.33
N THR A 176 6.87 5.74 -10.18
CA THR A 176 8.15 6.39 -9.93
C THR A 176 9.28 5.47 -10.39
N LYS A 177 10.22 6.01 -11.16
CA LYS A 177 11.42 5.28 -11.57
C LYS A 177 12.33 5.10 -10.35
N SER A 178 11.93 4.22 -9.42
CA SER A 178 12.69 3.90 -8.21
C SER A 178 14.16 3.71 -8.58
N GLY A 179 14.98 4.55 -7.96
CA GLY A 179 16.37 4.77 -8.27
C GLY A 179 17.15 3.47 -8.18
N THR A 180 18.26 3.48 -8.89
CA THR A 180 19.18 2.40 -9.27
C THR A 180 19.76 1.53 -8.15
N TRP A 181 19.16 1.48 -6.96
CA TRP A 181 19.56 0.50 -5.96
C TRP A 181 18.96 -0.87 -6.28
N LYS A 182 19.81 -1.75 -6.81
CA LYS A 182 19.49 -3.16 -7.04
C LYS A 182 19.57 -3.91 -5.73
N ILE A 183 18.50 -3.86 -4.95
CA ILE A 183 18.33 -4.76 -3.81
C ILE A 183 18.44 -6.19 -4.35
N PRO A 184 19.29 -7.06 -3.76
CA PRO A 184 19.38 -8.45 -4.14
C PRO A 184 17.99 -9.08 -4.21
N PRO A 185 17.66 -9.85 -5.26
CA PRO A 185 16.33 -10.49 -5.38
C PRO A 185 15.96 -11.37 -4.17
N THR A 186 16.96 -11.79 -3.40
CA THR A 186 16.80 -12.59 -2.18
C THR A 186 16.29 -11.78 -0.98
N LEU A 187 16.42 -10.44 -1.01
CA LEU A 187 15.99 -9.57 0.09
C LEU A 187 14.60 -9.03 -0.22
N LYS A 188 13.63 -9.37 0.63
CA LYS A 188 12.31 -8.74 0.61
C LYS A 188 12.46 -7.30 1.10
N CYS A 189 11.78 -6.35 0.46
CA CYS A 189 11.77 -4.96 0.89
C CYS A 189 10.39 -4.35 0.65
N GLN A 190 10.05 -3.32 1.42
CA GLN A 190 8.90 -2.47 1.18
C GLN A 190 9.38 -1.04 1.05
N GLU A 191 8.94 -0.36 0.00
CA GLU A 191 9.15 1.07 -0.15
C GLU A 191 7.94 1.81 0.42
N TYR A 192 8.15 2.56 1.50
CA TYR A 192 7.15 3.41 2.13
C TYR A 192 7.77 4.40 3.15
N PRO A 193 7.57 5.72 2.99
CA PRO A 193 7.06 6.39 1.78
C PRO A 193 8.06 6.29 0.61
N LEU A 194 7.75 6.91 -0.53
CA LEU A 194 8.63 6.94 -1.71
C LEU A 194 10.06 7.40 -1.35
N GLY A 195 11.07 6.70 -1.84
CA GLY A 195 12.48 6.93 -1.52
C GLY A 195 12.95 6.32 -0.18
N VAL A 196 12.05 5.72 0.61
CA VAL A 196 12.37 5.05 1.87
C VAL A 196 12.14 3.55 1.73
N LYS A 197 13.21 2.77 1.64
CA LYS A 197 13.16 1.30 1.55
C LYS A 197 13.37 0.71 2.93
N ILE A 198 12.40 -0.06 3.38
CA ILE A 198 12.42 -0.81 4.64
C ILE A 198 12.71 -2.27 4.30
N ILE A 199 13.71 -2.85 4.95
CA ILE A 199 14.13 -4.24 4.77
C ILE A 199 13.93 -4.96 6.11
N PRO A 200 13.13 -6.04 6.18
CA PRO A 200 13.01 -6.85 7.38
C PRO A 200 14.30 -7.64 7.54
N MET A 201 14.89 -7.56 8.73
CA MET A 201 16.13 -8.21 9.10
C MET A 201 15.88 -9.18 10.23
N GLU A 202 16.62 -10.28 10.26
CA GLU A 202 16.58 -11.15 11.42
C GLU A 202 17.08 -10.41 12.66
N SER A 203 16.28 -10.46 13.72
CA SER A 203 16.67 -9.89 15.00
C SER A 203 17.63 -10.84 15.72
N ARG A 204 18.70 -10.29 16.30
CA ARG A 204 19.55 -10.97 17.28
C ARG A 204 18.89 -11.02 18.66
N THR A 205 17.92 -10.15 18.93
CA THR A 205 17.15 -10.15 20.17
C THR A 205 15.95 -11.06 19.98
N ALA A 206 16.03 -12.31 20.46
CA ALA A 206 15.06 -13.36 20.18
C ALA A 206 13.64 -13.13 20.75
N LYS A 207 13.42 -12.07 21.58
CA LYS A 207 12.12 -11.70 22.15
C LYS A 207 12.02 -10.18 22.37
N PRO A 208 10.83 -9.57 22.16
CA PRO A 208 9.61 -10.19 21.64
C PRO A 208 9.58 -10.31 20.10
N PHE A 209 10.50 -9.65 19.39
CA PHE A 209 10.45 -9.55 17.93
C PHE A 209 11.46 -10.49 17.25
N ARG A 210 10.98 -11.33 16.32
CA ARG A 210 11.83 -12.23 15.53
C ARG A 210 12.52 -11.53 14.36
N THR A 211 11.95 -10.41 13.91
CA THR A 211 12.47 -9.54 12.86
C THR A 211 12.61 -8.10 13.40
N THR A 212 13.56 -7.35 12.85
CA THR A 212 13.76 -5.91 13.09
C THR A 212 13.89 -5.21 11.73
N ASN A 213 13.85 -3.89 11.69
CA ASN A 213 13.85 -3.12 10.45
C ASN A 213 15.22 -2.50 10.19
N LEU A 214 15.70 -2.69 8.96
CA LEU A 214 16.72 -1.83 8.37
C LEU A 214 16.03 -0.80 7.50
N ILE A 215 16.25 0.48 7.77
CA ILE A 215 15.66 1.57 6.99
C ILE A 215 16.76 2.18 6.12
N VAL A 216 16.53 2.20 4.81
CA VAL A 216 17.44 2.79 3.84
C VAL A 216 16.75 3.96 3.17
N PHE A 217 17.36 5.14 3.32
CA PHE A 217 16.95 6.35 2.63
C PHE A 217 17.76 6.48 1.35
N LEU A 218 17.05 6.46 0.22
CA LEU A 218 17.61 6.72 -1.09
C LEU A 218 16.96 8.00 -1.62
N PRO A 219 17.54 9.18 -1.34
CA PRO A 219 17.06 10.39 -1.97
C PRO A 219 17.37 10.31 -3.46
N GLU A 220 16.35 10.19 -4.31
CA GLU A 220 16.52 10.41 -5.73
C GLU A 220 16.73 11.90 -5.99
N GLY A 221 17.92 12.22 -6.49
CA GLY A 221 18.24 13.51 -7.06
C GLY A 221 17.51 13.69 -8.39
N ASN A 222 16.53 14.58 -8.38
CA ASN A 222 16.54 15.78 -9.21
C ASN A 222 15.80 16.86 -8.41
N ALA A 223 16.48 17.41 -7.40
CA ALA A 223 16.10 18.73 -6.95
C ALA A 223 16.20 19.65 -8.18
N SER A 224 15.08 20.24 -8.58
CA SER A 224 15.13 21.48 -9.35
C SER A 224 16.18 22.37 -8.70
N GLU A 225 17.01 23.03 -9.50
CA GLU A 225 17.98 24.04 -9.07
C GLU A 225 17.28 25.06 -8.15
N CYS A 226 17.21 24.75 -6.86
CA CYS A 226 16.74 25.65 -5.83
C CYS A 226 18.01 26.23 -5.24
N ASP A 227 18.33 27.40 -5.74
CA ASP A 227 19.53 28.18 -5.46
C ASP A 227 19.44 28.82 -4.07
N ASP A 228 19.33 28.00 -3.02
CA ASP A 228 19.47 28.47 -1.64
C ASP A 228 20.31 27.48 -0.81
N GLY A 229 21.28 28.05 -0.09
CA GLY A 229 22.52 27.39 0.33
C GLY A 229 22.39 26.20 1.29
N PHE A 230 23.30 25.23 1.07
CA PHE A 230 23.65 24.12 1.96
C PHE A 230 22.55 23.08 2.25
N ILE A 231 21.97 22.50 1.21
CA ILE A 231 21.31 21.19 1.34
C ILE A 231 22.27 20.12 0.83
N ALA A 232 22.83 19.33 1.74
CA ALA A 232 23.63 18.15 1.41
C ALA A 232 22.70 16.94 1.23
N HIS A 233 22.70 16.35 0.04
CA HIS A 233 21.96 15.12 -0.25
C HIS A 233 22.91 13.92 -0.13
N GLY A 234 22.46 12.84 0.51
CA GLY A 234 23.23 11.60 0.63
C GLY A 234 22.33 10.42 0.97
N GLU A 235 22.71 9.24 0.50
CA GLU A 235 22.08 7.98 0.90
C GLU A 235 22.35 7.74 2.39
N ALA A 236 21.32 7.41 3.15
CA ALA A 236 21.45 7.15 4.58
C ALA A 236 20.95 5.74 4.92
N LEU A 237 21.78 4.99 5.65
CA LEU A 237 21.47 3.64 6.11
C LEU A 237 21.28 3.66 7.63
N ILE A 238 20.05 3.45 8.09
CA ILE A 238 19.72 3.34 9.52
C ILE A 238 19.51 1.87 9.87
N VAL A 239 20.50 1.30 10.55
CA VAL A 239 20.49 -0.09 11.01
C VAL A 239 19.99 -0.15 12.45
N ASP A 240 18.89 -0.84 12.72
CA ASP A 240 18.50 -1.16 14.09
C ASP A 240 19.63 -1.99 14.74
N PRO A 241 20.14 -1.60 15.94
CA PRO A 241 21.14 -2.36 16.66
C PRO A 241 20.77 -3.84 16.88
N GLY A 242 19.50 -4.21 16.85
CA GLY A 242 19.00 -5.57 16.90
C GLY A 242 19.29 -6.41 15.65
N CYS A 243 19.74 -5.83 14.54
CA CYS A 243 20.00 -6.59 13.30
C CYS A 243 21.14 -7.61 13.47
N LYS A 244 21.00 -8.81 12.89
CA LYS A 244 22.13 -9.73 12.73
C LYS A 244 23.15 -9.18 11.72
N SER A 245 24.44 -9.37 12.01
CA SER A 245 25.54 -8.86 11.17
C SER A 245 25.58 -9.45 9.76
N ALA A 246 25.18 -10.72 9.59
CA ALA A 246 25.13 -11.38 8.28
C ALA A 246 24.17 -10.67 7.31
N SER A 247 23.03 -10.20 7.82
CA SER A 247 22.05 -9.46 7.04
C SER A 247 22.60 -8.08 6.64
N TYR A 248 23.36 -7.42 7.53
CA TYR A 248 24.03 -6.16 7.22
C TYR A 248 25.09 -6.30 6.11
N GLU A 249 25.89 -7.38 6.13
CA GLU A 249 26.89 -7.63 5.09
C GLU A 249 26.26 -7.84 3.71
N GLN A 250 25.10 -8.52 3.65
CA GLN A 250 24.35 -8.73 2.41
C GLN A 250 23.87 -7.41 1.79
N VAL A 251 23.42 -6.46 2.62
CA VAL A 251 22.98 -5.14 2.15
C VAL A 251 24.17 -4.27 1.74
N ARG A 252 25.26 -4.28 2.53
CA ARG A 252 26.49 -3.52 2.23
C ARG A 252 27.20 -4.01 0.95
N ALA A 253 27.05 -5.27 0.58
CA ALA A 253 27.60 -5.80 -0.67
C ALA A 253 26.81 -5.35 -1.91
N SER A 254 25.67 -4.70 -1.72
CA SER A 254 24.71 -4.34 -2.78
C SER A 254 24.56 -2.83 -3.01
N THR A 255 25.09 -2.02 -2.09
CA THR A 255 25.38 -0.59 -2.24
C THR A 255 26.74 -0.39 -2.87
#